data_AF-A0A2H0DNX0-F1
#
_entry.id   AF-A0A2H0DNX0-F1
#
_cell.length_a   1.000
_cell.length_b   1.000
_cell.length_c   1.000
_cell.angle_alpha   90.00
_cell.angle_beta   90.00
_cell.angle_gamma   90.00
#
_symmetry.space_group_name_H-M   'P 1'
#
loop_
_entity.id
_entity.type
_entity.pdbx_description
1 polymer ?
#
loop_
_entity_poly.entity_id
_entity_poly.type
_entity_poly.pdbx_seq_one_letter_code
_entity_poly.pdbx_strand_id
1 'polypeptide(L)' 'ADRLYLTRVRGEFPGDAFFPPFDETRFAALERDEREGDPPFAFVVLERIPV' A
#
# COMPACT_ATOMS: atom_id res chain seq x y z
N ALA A 1 -6.04 13.50 0.67
CA ALA A 1 -4.64 13.09 0.51
C ALA A 1 -4.41 12.71 -0.94
N ASP A 2 -3.35 13.26 -1.53
CA ASP A 2 -3.02 13.07 -2.95
C ASP A 2 -1.91 12.03 -3.15
N ARG A 3 -1.19 11.69 -2.08
CA ARG A 3 -0.17 10.64 -2.05
C ARG A 3 -0.33 9.73 -0.84
N LEU A 4 -0.09 8.43 -1.02
CA LEU A 4 -0.06 7.42 0.02
C LEU A 4 1.32 6.75 0.04
N TYR A 5 1.91 6.66 1.23
CA TYR A 5 3.12 5.89 1.49
C TYR A 5 2.71 4.66 2.30
N LEU A 6 2.78 3.49 1.68
CA LEU A 6 2.27 2.25 2.25
C LEU A 6 3.39 1.23 2.40
N THR A 7 3.38 0.50 3.51
CA THR A 7 4.10 -0.77 3.63
C THR A 7 3.08 -1.89 3.46
N ARG A 8 3.16 -2.64 2.36
CA ARG A 8 2.33 -3.82 2.14
C ARG A 8 3.05 -5.05 2.69
N VAL A 9 2.67 -5.48 3.89
CA VAL A 9 3.17 -6.72 4.51
C VAL A 9 2.38 -7.91 3.94
N ARG A 10 3.07 -8.93 3.43
CA ARG A 10 2.45 -10.14 2.87
C ARG A 10 2.30 -11.17 3.97
N GLY A 11 1.08 -11.28 4.49
CA GLY A 11 0.71 -12.26 5.49
C GLY A 11 -0.72 -12.02 5.98
N GLU A 12 -1.22 -12.95 6.78
CA GLU A 12 -2.51 -12.83 7.44
C GLU A 12 -2.26 -12.66 8.94
N PHE A 13 -2.83 -11.60 9.52
CA PHE A 13 -2.63 -11.25 10.92
C PHE A 13 -3.98 -10.93 11.55
N PRO A 14 -4.25 -11.41 12.78
CA PRO A 14 -5.45 -10.99 13.51
C PRO A 14 -5.38 -9.49 13.80
N GLY A 15 -6.50 -8.79 13.61
CA GLY A 15 -6.62 -7.37 13.85
C GLY A 15 -8.07 -6.96 14.11
N ASP A 16 -8.26 -5.91 14.91
CA ASP A 16 -9.54 -5.31 15.27
C ASP A 16 -9.77 -3.93 14.62
N ALA A 17 -8.72 -3.38 13.99
CA ALA A 17 -8.75 -2.14 13.22
C ALA A 17 -8.07 -2.31 11.86
N PHE A 18 -8.61 -1.64 10.85
CA PHE A 18 -8.18 -1.78 9.45
C PHE A 18 -7.99 -0.40 8.81
N PHE A 19 -7.09 -0.35 7.82
CA PHE A 19 -6.98 0.84 6.96
C PHE A 19 -8.29 1.04 6.20
N PRO A 20 -8.81 2.28 6.08
CA PRO A 20 -10.05 2.54 5.37
C PRO A 20 -9.98 2.04 3.91
N PRO A 21 -11.06 1.44 3.38
CA PRO A 21 -11.09 1.05 1.98
C PRO A 21 -10.92 2.27 1.09
N PHE A 22 -10.15 2.12 0.02
CA PHE A 22 -9.97 3.14 -1.01
C PHE A 22 -10.01 2.52 -2.39
N ASP A 23 -10.45 3.30 -3.36
CA ASP A 23 -10.49 2.90 -4.76
C ASP A 23 -9.08 2.97 -5.35
N GLU A 24 -8.41 1.82 -5.43
CA GLU A 24 -7.04 1.71 -5.97
C GLU A 24 -6.96 2.18 -7.43
N THR A 25 -8.05 2.14 -8.19
CA THR A 25 -8.06 2.56 -9.61
C THR A 25 -7.89 4.08 -9.78
N ARG A 26 -8.09 4.85 -8.70
CA ARG A 26 -7.86 6.30 -8.66
C ARG A 26 -6.42 6.68 -8.34
N PHE A 27 -5.53 5.70 -8.21
CA PHE A 27 -4.13 5.91 -7.87
C PHE A 27 -3.21 5.21 -8.87
N ALA A 28 -2.11 5.87 -9.20
CA ALA A 28 -0.98 5.28 -9.92
C ALA A 28 0.12 4.91 -8.93
N ALA A 29 0.74 3.74 -9.11
CA ALA A 29 1.94 3.37 -8.36
C ALA A 29 3.15 4.09 -8.96
N LEU A 30 3.77 4.97 -8.17
CA LEU A 30 4.98 5.68 -8.57
C LEU A 30 6.23 4.86 -8.29
N GLU A 31 6.24 4.16 -7.15
CA GLU A 31 7.37 3.36 -6.70
C GLU A 31 6.85 2.10 -6.02
N ARG A 32 7.58 1.01 -6.26
CA ARG A 32 7.41 -0.26 -5.59
C ARG A 32 8.77 -0.89 -5.35
N ASP A 33 9.08 -1.17 -4.10
CA ASP A 33 10.33 -1.79 -3.67
C ASP A 33 10.03 -3.02 -2.83
N GLU A 34 10.31 -4.21 -3.37
CA GLU A 34 10.03 -5.50 -2.73
C GLU A 34 11.19 -5.97 -1.85
N ARG A 35 10.85 -6.51 -0.67
CA ARG A 35 11.81 -6.99 0.32
C ARG A 35 11.48 -8.44 0.72
N GLU A 36 12.50 -9.29 0.72
CA GLU A 36 12.41 -10.70 1.13
C GLU A 36 12.52 -10.90 2.66
N GLY A 37 11.90 -10.01 3.44
CA GLY A 37 11.85 -10.16 4.91
C GLY A 37 10.98 -11.35 5.35
N ASP A 38 10.89 -11.57 6.67
CA ASP A 38 9.96 -12.53 7.27
C ASP A 38 9.08 -11.80 8.31
N PRO A 39 7.81 -11.48 7.99
CA PRO A 39 7.13 -11.75 6.70
C PRO A 39 7.66 -10.87 5.55
N PRO A 40 7.51 -11.30 4.28
CA PRO A 40 7.91 -10.49 3.14
C PRO A 40 7.05 -9.23 3.04
N PHE A 41 7.59 -8.12 2.52
CA PHE A 41 6.85 -6.87 2.41
C PHE A 41 7.31 -6.02 1.22
N ALA A 42 6.56 -4.98 0.91
CA ALA A 42 6.95 -3.99 -0.08
C ALA A 42 6.66 -2.57 0.40
N PHE A 43 7.58 -1.64 0.12
CA PHE A 43 7.28 -0.22 0.19
C PHE A 43 6.62 0.20 -1.12
N VAL A 44 5.50 0.93 -1.02
CA VAL A 44 4.71 1.37 -2.17
C VAL A 44 4.36 2.84 -2.00
N VAL A 45 4.66 3.63 -3.03
CA VAL A 45 4.21 5.03 -3.14
C VAL A 45 3.11 5.10 -4.19
N LEU A 46 1.93 5.52 -3.76
CA LEU A 46 0.77 5.72 -4.64
C LEU A 46 0.46 7.21 -4.75
N GLU A 47 0.15 7.69 -5.94
CA GLU A 47 -0.29 9.06 -6.20
C GLU A 47 -1.65 9.07 -6.89
N ARG A 48 -2.53 9.97 -6.46
CA ARG A 48 -3.89 10.09 -7.00
C ARG A 48 -3.81 10.56 -8.45
N ILE A 49 -4.54 9.89 -9.33
CA ILE A 49 -4.65 10.27 -10.74
C ILE A 49 -5.46 11.57 -10.81
N PRO A 50 -4.94 12.64 -11.43
CA PRO A 50 -5.69 13.87 -11.67
C PRO A 50 -6.94 13.58 -12.51
N VAL A 51 -8.05 14.25 -12.17
CA VAL A 51 -9.31 14.20 -12.93
C VAL A 51 -9.27 15.22 -14.07
#